data_AF-A0A932ZDL7-F1
#
_entry.id   AF-A0A932ZDL7-F1
#
_cell.length_a   1.000
_cell.length_b   1.000
_cell.length_c   1.000
_cell.angle_alpha   90.00
_cell.angle_beta   90.00
_cell.angle_gamma   90.00
#
_symmetry.space_group_name_H-M   'P 1'
#
loop_
_entity.id
_entity.type
_entity.pdbx_description
1 polymer ?
#
loop_
_entity_poly.entity_id
_entity_poly.type
_entity_poly.pdbx_seq_one_letter_code
_entity_poly.pdbx_strand_id
1 'polypeptide(L)'
;AALPDTPTFQEVGLGDIKASNYWAVAVPKATPPEIVEKLYQAFRASLSTPGATERFAKLGVVAVGTSPAETARRWRDEAGYWAKAVKDMAVRID
;
A
#
# COMPACT_ATOMS: atom_id res chain seq x y z
N ALA A 1 8.59 14.31 -1.18
CA ALA A 1 8.26 13.77 0.16
C ALA A 1 7.72 14.91 1.02
N ALA A 2 6.70 14.68 1.84
CA ALA A 2 6.10 15.74 2.66
C ALA A 2 7.00 16.19 3.84
N LEU A 3 7.95 15.34 4.25
CA LEU A 3 8.83 15.56 5.40
C LEU A 3 10.28 15.18 5.04
N PRO A 4 11.00 16.00 4.23
CA PRO A 4 12.33 15.65 3.73
C PRO A 4 13.42 15.63 4.81
N ASP A 5 13.27 16.44 5.87
CA ASP A 5 14.27 16.57 6.94
C ASP A 5 14.02 15.62 8.13
N THR A 6 12.98 14.79 8.05
CA THR A 6 12.64 13.84 9.12
C THR A 6 13.32 12.50 8.85
N PRO A 7 14.20 12.02 9.76
CA PRO A 7 14.86 10.74 9.57
C PRO A 7 13.88 9.57 9.68
N THR A 8 14.15 8.53 8.90
CA THR A 8 13.49 7.24 8.93
C THR A 8 13.91 6.43 10.17
N PHE A 9 13.12 5.41 10.54
CA PHE A 9 13.47 4.47 11.61
C PHE A 9 14.80 3.75 11.34
N GLN A 10 15.11 3.47 10.08
CA GLN A 10 16.36 2.84 9.68
C GLN A 10 17.57 3.76 9.95
N GLU A 11 17.46 5.05 9.63
CA GLU A 11 18.53 6.04 9.82
C GLU A 11 18.86 6.27 11.30
N VAL A 12 17.89 6.08 12.20
CA VAL A 12 18.10 6.21 13.66
C VAL A 12 18.41 4.88 14.35
N GLY A 13 18.66 3.80 13.59
CA GLY A 13 19.10 2.52 14.14
C GLY A 13 18.00 1.65 14.75
N LEU A 14 16.72 1.94 14.46
CA LEU A 14 15.57 1.17 14.94
C LEU A 14 15.15 0.04 13.98
N GLY A 15 15.83 -0.12 12.85
CA GLY A 15 15.62 -1.20 11.88
C GLY A 15 14.43 -0.96 10.95
N ASP A 16 13.90 -2.05 10.38
CA ASP A 16 12.84 -2.02 9.36
C ASP A 16 11.43 -2.00 9.99
N ILE A 17 11.15 -0.95 10.76
CA ILE A 17 9.83 -0.71 11.32
C ILE A 17 8.89 -0.26 10.21
N LYS A 18 7.87 -1.08 9.91
CA LYS A 18 6.81 -0.74 8.96
C LYS A 18 5.78 0.19 9.59
N ALA A 19 6.06 1.49 9.55
CA ALA A 19 5.13 2.54 9.96
C ALA A 19 4.42 3.24 8.77
N SER A 20 4.54 2.66 7.57
CA SER A 20 3.88 3.19 6.36
C SER A 20 2.60 2.44 6.07
N ASN A 21 1.53 3.18 5.78
CA ASN A 21 0.27 2.60 5.33
C ASN A 21 0.35 2.21 3.86
N TYR A 22 -0.30 1.10 3.51
CA TYR A 22 -0.50 0.66 2.13
C TYR A 22 -1.99 0.58 1.82
N TRP A 23 -2.38 1.13 0.67
CA TRP A 23 -3.75 1.08 0.18
C TRP A 23 -3.83 0.27 -1.10
N ALA A 24 -4.91 -0.48 -1.25
CA ALA A 24 -5.23 -1.26 -2.43
C ALA A 24 -6.74 -1.25 -2.68
N VAL A 25 -7.13 -1.48 -3.94
CA VAL A 25 -8.53 -1.72 -4.32
C VAL A 25 -8.75 -3.22 -4.43
N ALA A 26 -9.83 -3.70 -3.82
CA ALA A 26 -10.26 -5.09 -3.92
C ALA A 26 -11.57 -5.20 -4.70
N VAL A 27 -11.77 -6.36 -5.32
CA VAL A 27 -13.00 -6.74 -6.03
C VAL A 27 -13.49 -8.09 -5.49
N PRO A 28 -14.77 -8.45 -5.70
CA PRO A 28 -15.25 -9.78 -5.37
C PRO A 28 -14.39 -10.89 -5.98
N LYS A 29 -14.21 -12.00 -5.26
CA LYS A 29 -13.38 -13.14 -5.72
C LYS A 29 -13.82 -13.69 -7.08
N ALA A 30 -15.12 -13.62 -7.39
CA ALA A 30 -15.69 -14.12 -8.63
C ALA A 30 -15.65 -13.11 -9.79
N THR A 31 -15.03 -11.93 -9.63
CA THR A 31 -14.90 -10.96 -10.71
C THR A 31 -14.07 -11.54 -11.86
N PRO A 32 -14.58 -11.52 -13.11
CA PRO A 32 -13.84 -12.07 -14.24
C PRO A 32 -12.50 -11.38 -14.49
N PRO A 33 -11.44 -12.11 -14.90
CA PRO A 33 -10.10 -11.55 -15.11
C PRO A 33 -10.07 -10.35 -16.07
N GLU A 34 -10.87 -10.36 -17.12
CA GLU A 34 -10.98 -9.26 -18.07
C GLU A 34 -11.53 -7.97 -17.46
N ILE A 35 -12.40 -8.08 -16.44
CA ILE A 35 -12.89 -6.93 -15.69
C ILE A 35 -11.82 -6.41 -14.73
N VAL A 36 -11.06 -7.31 -14.10
CA VAL A 36 -9.91 -6.94 -13.25
C VAL A 36 -8.89 -6.16 -14.08
N GLU A 37 -8.57 -6.65 -15.28
CA GLU A 37 -7.62 -5.97 -16.17
C GLU A 37 -8.12 -4.60 -16.60
N LYS A 38 -9.39 -4.49 -16.99
CA LYS A 38 -10.00 -3.20 -17.36
C LYS A 38 -9.95 -2.18 -16.21
N LEU A 39 -10.25 -2.62 -14.99
CA LEU A 39 -10.16 -1.78 -13.79
C LEU A 39 -8.70 -1.36 -13.52
N TYR A 40 -7.76 -2.30 -13.58
CA TYR A 40 -6.34 -2.02 -13.41
C TYR A 40 -5.84 -0.94 -14.38
N GLN A 41 -6.16 -1.07 -15.68
CA GLN A 41 -5.75 -0.07 -16.67
C GLN A 41 -6.37 1.30 -16.40
N ALA A 42 -7.65 1.35 -16.00
CA ALA A 42 -8.30 2.61 -15.63
C ALA A 42 -7.64 3.26 -14.41
N PHE A 43 -7.38 2.50 -13.34
CA PHE A 43 -6.70 3.02 -12.14
C PHE A 43 -5.29 3.51 -12.45
N ARG A 44 -4.51 2.73 -13.21
CA ARG A 44 -3.16 3.12 -13.62
C ARG A 44 -3.16 4.41 -14.41
N ALA A 45 -4.08 4.56 -15.37
CA ALA A 45 -4.21 5.78 -16.15
C ALA A 45 -4.56 6.98 -15.26
N SER A 46 -5.52 6.83 -14.34
CA SER A 46 -5.93 7.91 -13.43
C SER A 46 -4.81 8.34 -12.48
N LEU A 47 -4.08 7.39 -11.89
CA LEU A 47 -2.98 7.65 -10.97
C LEU A 47 -1.77 8.30 -11.65
N SER A 48 -1.62 8.09 -12.96
CA SER A 48 -0.54 8.69 -13.76
C SER A 48 -0.80 10.16 -14.13
N THR A 49 -1.95 10.72 -13.76
CA THR A 49 -2.24 12.13 -14.03
C THR A 49 -1.50 13.05 -13.04
N PRO A 50 -1.03 14.24 -13.48
CA PRO A 50 -0.39 15.20 -12.59
C PRO A 50 -1.27 15.59 -11.41
N GLY A 51 -2.56 15.86 -11.67
CA GLY A 51 -3.51 16.25 -10.62
C GLY A 51 -3.72 15.17 -9.54
N ALA A 52 -3.76 13.89 -9.92
CA ALA A 52 -3.80 12.80 -8.95
C ALA A 52 -2.50 12.73 -8.13
N THR A 53 -1.35 12.78 -8.82
CA THR A 53 -0.02 12.70 -8.19
C THR A 53 0.18 13.82 -7.16
N GLU A 54 -0.14 15.07 -7.53
CA GLU A 54 -0.05 16.23 -6.65
C GLU A 54 -0.98 16.10 -5.43
N ARG A 55 -2.21 15.63 -5.63
CA ARG A 55 -3.17 15.48 -4.54
C ARG A 55 -2.74 14.41 -3.55
N PHE A 56 -2.25 13.26 -4.02
CA PHE A 56 -1.71 12.22 -3.16
C PHE A 56 -0.43 12.67 -2.45
N ALA A 57 0.47 13.38 -3.14
CA ALA A 57 1.70 13.91 -2.54
C ALA A 57 1.42 14.87 -1.38
N LYS A 58 0.37 15.72 -1.48
CA LYS A 58 -0.09 16.60 -0.39
C LYS A 58 -0.58 15.84 0.84
N LEU A 59 -1.03 14.60 0.67
CA LEU A 59 -1.44 13.70 1.75
C LEU A 59 -0.31 12.81 2.25
N GLY A 60 0.92 12.99 1.75
CA GLY A 60 2.06 12.11 2.05
C GLY A 60 1.96 10.73 1.41
N VAL A 61 1.06 10.54 0.44
CA VAL A 61 0.84 9.27 -0.25
C VAL A 61 1.62 9.26 -1.57
N VAL A 62 2.33 8.17 -1.82
CA VAL A 62 2.95 7.91 -3.13
C VAL A 62 1.94 7.13 -3.96
N ALA A 63 1.47 7.72 -5.05
CA ALA A 63 0.59 7.03 -6.00
C ALA A 63 1.39 5.95 -6.75
N VAL A 64 0.99 4.69 -6.60
CA VAL A 64 1.67 3.55 -7.23
C VAL A 64 0.68 2.77 -8.11
N GLY A 65 1.03 2.55 -9.37
CA GLY A 65 0.24 1.74 -10.31
C GLY A 65 0.76 0.31 -10.42
N THR A 66 0.82 -0.43 -9.31
CA THR A 66 1.29 -1.83 -9.30
C THR A 66 0.28 -2.76 -9.96
N SER A 67 0.76 -3.86 -10.57
CA SER A 67 -0.12 -4.85 -11.19
C SER A 67 -1.01 -5.57 -10.15
N PRO A 68 -2.17 -6.13 -10.55
CA PRO A 68 -3.04 -6.88 -9.63
C PRO A 68 -2.31 -8.02 -8.91
N ALA A 69 -1.40 -8.72 -9.59
CA ALA A 69 -0.63 -9.81 -9.01
C ALA A 69 0.37 -9.32 -7.95
N GLU A 70 1.03 -8.18 -8.19
CA GLU A 70 1.93 -7.56 -7.22
C GLU A 70 1.18 -7.03 -6.00
N THR A 71 0.03 -6.41 -6.21
CA THR A 71 -0.86 -5.96 -5.13
C THR A 71 -1.31 -7.15 -4.28
N ALA A 72 -1.73 -8.26 -4.90
CA ALA A 72 -2.14 -9.47 -4.17
C ALA A 72 -0.98 -10.14 -3.42
N ARG A 73 0.25 -10.10 -3.95
CA ARG A 73 1.45 -10.54 -3.23
C ARG A 73 1.70 -9.66 -2.01
N ARG A 74 1.80 -8.35 -2.21
CA ARG A 74 2.07 -7.39 -1.12
C ARG A 74 1.03 -7.48 -0.01
N TRP A 75 -0.25 -7.63 -0.35
CA TRP A 75 -1.31 -7.75 0.66
C TRP A 75 -1.13 -9.00 1.55
N ARG A 76 -0.70 -10.12 0.97
CA ARG A 76 -0.38 -11.35 1.74
C ARG A 76 0.83 -11.16 2.63
N ASP A 77 1.86 -10.48 2.14
CA ASP A 77 3.08 -10.20 2.92
C ASP A 77 2.78 -9.27 4.10
N GLU A 78 1.97 -8.23 3.89
CA GLU A 78 1.49 -7.33 4.94
C GLU A 78 0.66 -8.09 5.98
N ALA A 79 -0.32 -8.89 5.55
CA ALA A 79 -1.12 -9.70 6.46
C ALA A 79 -0.26 -10.64 7.33
N GLY A 80 0.77 -11.26 6.75
CA GLY A 80 1.71 -12.10 7.49
C GLY A 80 2.54 -11.33 8.52
N TYR A 81 3.07 -10.16 8.15
CA TYR A 81 3.82 -9.29 9.05
C TYR A 81 2.97 -8.87 10.25
N TRP A 82 1.75 -8.36 10.01
CA TRP A 82 0.88 -7.85 11.05
C TRP A 82 0.30 -8.98 11.93
N ALA A 83 -0.02 -10.15 11.35
CA ALA A 83 -0.44 -11.30 12.14
C ALA A 83 0.63 -11.75 13.13
N LYS A 84 1.91 -11.72 12.72
CA LYS A 84 3.04 -11.99 13.62
C LYS A 84 3.14 -10.93 14.73
N ALA A 85 3.05 -9.64 14.39
CA ALA A 85 3.12 -8.55 15.36
C ALA A 85 2.01 -8.66 16.43
N VAL A 86 0.76 -8.88 16.02
CA VAL A 86 -0.39 -9.06 16.95
C VAL A 86 -0.14 -10.21 17.91
N LYS A 87 0.38 -11.34 17.40
CA LYS A 87 0.70 -12.51 18.22
C LYS A 87 1.83 -12.23 19.22
N ASP A 88 2.92 -11.63 18.76
CA ASP A 88 4.11 -11.37 19.59
C ASP A 88 3.82 -10.33 20.69
N MET A 89 2.96 -9.36 20.41
CA MET A 89 2.60 -8.29 21.34
C MET A 89 1.38 -8.61 22.23
N ALA A 90 0.79 -9.79 22.08
CA ALA A 90 -0.45 -10.20 22.77
C ALA A 90 -1.60 -9.17 22.63
N VAL A 91 -1.67 -8.48 21.49
CA VAL A 91 -2.72 -7.50 21.19
C VAL A 91 -4.03 -8.25 20.96
N ARG A 92 -5.11 -7.79 21.59
CA ARG A 92 -6.47 -8.27 21.32
C ARG A 92 -7.20 -7.22 20.49
N ILE A 93 -7.86 -7.67 19.44
CA ILE A 93 -8.83 -6.89 18.67
C ILE A 93 -10.19 -7.47 19.05
N ASP A 94 -11.05 -6.64 19.62
CA ASP A 94 -12.41 -6.96 20.02
C ASP A 94 -13.41 -6.89 18.86
#